data_AF-A0A7X7JQW4-F1
#
_entry.id   AF-A0A7X7JQW4-F1
#
_cell.length_a   1.000
_cell.length_b   1.000
_cell.length_c   1.000
_cell.angle_alpha   90.00
_cell.angle_beta   90.00
_cell.angle_gamma   90.00
#
_symmetry.space_group_name_H-M   'P 1'
#
loop_
_entity.id
_entity.type
_entity.pdbx_description
1 polymer ?
#
loop_
_entity_poly.entity_id
_entity_poly.type
_entity_poly.pdbx_seq_one_letter_code
_entity_poly.pdbx_strand_id
1 'polypeptide(L)'
;MRSRDRQRIQDIVEAFSEMEDEITKEKRAMERIWSRREKLIERVKHGTVVMYSELEGIMGPEIPALPALEMPYALEGGDEDPVQ
;
A
#
# COMPACT_ATOMS: atom_id res chain seq x y z
N MET A 1 45.45 -14.37 23.69
CA MET A 1 44.07 -13.99 24.09
C MET A 1 43.66 -14.82 25.30
N ARG A 2 43.29 -14.21 26.44
CA ARG A 2 42.92 -14.95 27.66
C ARG A 2 41.53 -15.59 27.46
N SER A 3 41.26 -16.71 28.16
CA SER A 3 40.00 -17.47 28.00
C SER A 3 38.74 -16.61 28.20
N ARG A 4 38.78 -15.67 29.14
CA ARG A 4 37.68 -14.74 29.45
C ARG A 4 37.32 -13.79 28.30
N ASP A 5 38.31 -13.33 27.55
CA ASP A 5 38.08 -12.38 26.46
C ASP A 5 37.41 -13.09 25.27
N ARG A 6 37.76 -14.35 25.02
CA ARG A 6 37.05 -15.20 24.06
C ARG A 6 35.59 -15.42 24.43
N GLN A 7 35.29 -15.71 25.69
CA GLN A 7 33.92 -15.92 26.13
C GLN A 7 33.06 -14.67 25.89
N ARG A 8 33.57 -13.49 26.28
CA ARG A 8 32.84 -12.23 26.06
C ARG A 8 32.56 -11.94 24.58
N ILE A 9 33.52 -12.24 23.71
CA ILE A 9 33.33 -12.07 22.26
C ILE A 9 32.29 -13.07 21.75
N GLN A 10 32.34 -14.32 22.22
CA GLN A 10 31.37 -15.36 21.88
C GLN A 10 29.94 -14.94 22.29
N ASP A 11 29.76 -14.47 23.53
CA ASP A 11 28.47 -14.01 24.04
C ASP A 11 27.90 -12.86 23.20
N ILE A 12 28.76 -11.92 22.76
CA ILE A 12 28.37 -10.80 21.90
C ILE A 12 27.95 -11.31 20.51
N VAL A 13 28.70 -12.23 19.92
CA VAL A 13 28.38 -12.81 18.60
C VAL A 13 27.04 -13.55 18.65
N GLU A 14 26.81 -14.34 19.69
CA GLU A 14 25.55 -15.06 19.89
C GLU A 14 24.37 -14.10 20.01
N ALA A 15 24.50 -13.03 20.82
CA ALA A 15 23.48 -12.01 20.94
C ALA A 15 23.20 -11.29 19.60
N PHE A 16 24.23 -11.02 18.80
CA PHE A 16 24.04 -10.43 17.47
C PHE A 16 23.30 -11.38 16.52
N SER A 17 23.68 -12.65 16.48
CA SER A 17 22.99 -13.64 15.63
C SER A 17 21.53 -13.82 16.03
N GLU A 18 21.23 -13.79 17.33
CA GLU A 18 19.85 -13.85 17.83
C GLU A 18 19.03 -12.64 17.36
N MET A 19 19.58 -11.42 17.48
CA MET A 19 18.91 -10.21 17.01
C MET A 19 18.69 -10.21 15.49
N GLU A 20 19.65 -10.71 14.71
CA GLU A 20 19.48 -10.84 13.24
C GLU A 20 18.34 -11.79 12.87
N ASP A 21 18.22 -12.91 13.58
CA ASP A 21 17.14 -13.88 13.40
C ASP A 21 15.78 -13.29 13.77
N GLU A 22 15.71 -12.54 14.87
CA GLU A 22 14.49 -11.82 15.28
C GLU A 22 14.05 -10.82 14.22
N ILE A 23 14.96 -9.96 13.73
CA ILE A 23 14.68 -8.99 12.66
C ILE A 23 14.18 -9.71 11.40
N THR A 24 14.76 -10.85 11.06
CA THR A 24 14.34 -11.64 9.88
C THR A 24 12.92 -12.18 10.05
N LYS A 25 12.57 -12.67 11.25
CA LYS A 25 11.20 -13.11 11.58
C LYS A 25 10.22 -11.95 11.55
N GLU A 26 10.59 -10.80 12.12
CA GLU A 26 9.77 -9.59 12.13
C GLU A 26 9.47 -9.10 10.71
N LYS A 27 10.49 -9.02 9.83
CA LYS A 27 10.32 -8.64 8.43
C LYS A 27 9.28 -9.52 7.72
N ARG A 28 9.40 -10.85 7.86
CA ARG A 28 8.45 -11.81 7.27
C ARG A 28 7.04 -11.70 7.85
N ALA A 29 6.92 -11.34 9.13
CA ALA A 29 5.61 -11.09 9.73
C ALA A 29 5.00 -9.79 9.18
N MET A 30 5.82 -8.75 9.04
CA MET A 30 5.42 -7.44 8.56
C MET A 30 4.97 -7.46 7.10
N GLU A 31 5.65 -8.18 6.22
CA GLU A 31 5.24 -8.38 4.82
C GLU A 31 3.81 -8.91 4.72
N ARG A 32 3.43 -9.88 5.57
CA ARG A 32 2.05 -10.40 5.61
C ARG A 32 1.05 -9.38 6.13
N ILE A 33 1.46 -8.55 7.08
CA ILE A 33 0.61 -7.48 7.64
C ILE A 33 0.37 -6.41 6.58
N TRP A 34 1.42 -5.96 5.88
CA TRP A 34 1.31 -4.99 4.79
C TRP A 34 0.41 -5.50 3.67
N SER A 35 0.63 -6.73 3.18
CA SER A 35 -0.22 -7.30 2.14
C SER A 35 -1.71 -7.34 2.53
N ARG A 36 -2.03 -7.65 3.80
CA ARG A 36 -3.41 -7.61 4.29
C ARG A 36 -3.97 -6.18 4.33
N ARG A 37 -3.17 -5.22 4.80
CA ARG A 37 -3.57 -3.81 4.91
C ARG A 37 -3.79 -3.19 3.52
N GLU A 38 -2.91 -3.46 2.57
CA GLU A 38 -3.06 -3.02 1.18
C GLU A 38 -4.35 -3.54 0.55
N LYS A 39 -4.67 -4.83 0.72
CA LYS A 39 -5.94 -5.39 0.26
C LYS A 39 -7.16 -4.73 0.90
N LEU A 40 -7.07 -4.40 2.19
CA LEU A 40 -8.14 -3.70 2.88
C LEU A 40 -8.32 -2.28 2.35
N ILE A 41 -7.22 -1.56 2.12
CA ILE A 41 -7.23 -0.21 1.54
C ILE A 41 -7.90 -0.24 0.16
N GLU A 42 -7.51 -1.16 -0.72
CA GLU A 42 -8.13 -1.28 -2.05
C GLU A 42 -9.61 -1.61 -1.98
N ARG A 43 -10.02 -2.49 -1.06
CA ARG A 43 -11.44 -2.79 -0.83
C ARG A 43 -12.21 -1.55 -0.39
N VAL A 44 -11.69 -0.80 0.58
CA VAL A 44 -12.34 0.43 1.08
C VAL A 44 -12.40 1.48 -0.04
N LYS A 45 -11.31 1.68 -0.77
CA LYS A 45 -11.25 2.60 -1.92
C LYS A 45 -12.33 2.27 -2.96
N HIS A 46 -12.43 1.00 -3.37
CA HIS A 46 -13.47 0.57 -4.30
C HIS A 46 -14.88 0.76 -3.73
N GLY A 47 -15.08 0.39 -2.46
CA GLY A 47 -16.36 0.60 -1.77
C GLY A 47 -16.77 2.07 -1.73
N THR A 48 -15.83 2.98 -1.51
CA THR A 48 -16.09 4.43 -1.53
C THR A 48 -16.51 4.92 -2.92
N VAL A 49 -15.87 4.43 -3.99
CA VAL A 49 -16.27 4.76 -5.37
C VAL A 49 -17.70 4.30 -5.63
N VAL A 50 -18.01 3.04 -5.31
CA VAL A 50 -19.35 2.46 -5.51
C VAL A 50 -20.40 3.26 -4.73
N MET A 51 -20.14 3.53 -3.45
CA MET A 51 -21.04 4.33 -2.62
C MET A 51 -21.27 5.72 -3.19
N TYR A 52 -20.21 6.38 -3.68
CA TYR A 52 -20.33 7.70 -4.30
C TYR A 52 -21.21 7.65 -5.56
N SER A 53 -21.03 6.65 -6.42
CA SER A 53 -21.88 6.46 -7.60
C SER A 53 -23.33 6.11 -7.27
N GLU A 54 -23.56 5.31 -6.22
CA GLU A 54 -24.91 5.01 -5.72
C GLU A 54 -25.61 6.28 -5.23
N LEU A 55 -24.89 7.11 -4.47
CA LEU A 55 -25.40 8.40 -4.00
C LEU A 55 -25.72 9.35 -5.16
N GLU A 56 -24.84 9.45 -6.16
CA GLU A 56 -25.08 10.24 -7.37
C GLU A 56 -26.34 9.78 -8.13
N GLY A 57 -26.53 8.46 -8.25
CA GLY A 57 -27.72 7.89 -8.89
C GLY A 57 -29.03 8.18 -8.15
N ILE A 58 -28.99 8.30 -6.82
CA ILE A 58 -30.18 8.57 -5.98
C ILE A 58 -30.47 10.07 -5.87
N MET A 59 -29.44 10.89 -5.64
CA MET A 59 -29.59 12.32 -5.34
C MET A 59 -29.48 13.20 -6.61
N GLY A 60 -28.97 12.68 -7.71
CA GLY A 60 -28.79 13.43 -8.94
C GLY A 60 -27.78 14.57 -8.79
N PRO A 61 -27.91 15.68 -9.57
CA PRO A 61 -26.90 16.72 -9.69
C PRO A 61 -26.69 17.59 -8.43
N GLU A 62 -27.40 17.32 -7.33
CA GLU A 62 -27.27 18.07 -6.07
C GLU A 62 -26.11 17.58 -5.18
N ILE A 63 -25.47 16.45 -5.51
CA ILE A 63 -24.25 16.02 -4.80
C ILE A 63 -23.05 16.85 -5.27
N PRO A 64 -22.27 17.44 -4.33
CA PRO A 64 -21.02 18.06 -4.67
C PRO A 64 -20.05 17.07 -5.32
N ALA A 65 -19.59 17.41 -6.51
CA ALA A 65 -18.49 16.75 -7.19
C ALA A 65 -17.31 16.51 -6.23
N LEU A 66 -16.81 15.27 -6.18
CA LEU A 66 -15.58 14.94 -5.46
C LEU A 66 -14.44 14.82 -6.49
N PRO A 67 -13.56 15.83 -6.64
CA PRO A 67 -12.54 15.85 -7.70
C PRO A 67 -11.57 14.66 -7.67
N ALA A 68 -11.42 14.02 -6.50
CA ALA A 68 -10.60 12.81 -6.35
C ALA A 68 -11.22 11.55 -6.98
N LEU A 69 -12.50 11.58 -7.33
CA LEU A 69 -13.26 10.50 -7.95
C LEU A 69 -13.70 10.82 -9.39
N GLU A 70 -13.50 12.06 -9.85
CA GLU A 70 -13.81 12.45 -11.22
C GLU A 70 -12.71 11.97 -12.17
N MET A 71 -13.11 11.35 -13.29
CA MET A 71 -12.20 11.16 -14.40
C MET A 71 -11.90 12.53 -15.01
N PRO A 72 -10.63 12.98 -15.06
CA PRO A 72 -10.30 14.11 -15.92
C PRO A 72 -10.68 13.68 -17.34
N TYR A 73 -11.71 14.32 -17.90
CA TYR A 73 -12.29 14.00 -19.19
C TYR A 73 -11.19 13.65 -20.21
N ALA A 74 -11.40 12.53 -20.89
CA ALA A 74 -10.59 12.11 -22.03
C ALA A 74 -10.48 13.26 -23.04
N LEU A 75 -9.36 13.97 -23.01
CA LEU A 75 -8.94 14.87 -24.08
C LEU A 75 -8.14 14.05 -25.10
N GLU A 76 -8.81 13.12 -25.76
CA GLU A 76 -8.45 12.69 -27.13
C GLU A 76 -9.66 12.97 -28.01
N GLY A 77 -9.91 14.27 -28.18
CA GLY A 77 -10.66 14.77 -29.31
C GLY A 77 -9.66 15.36 -30.30
N GLY A 78 -9.51 14.71 -31.45
CA GLY A 78 -8.91 15.33 -32.63
C GLY A 78 -7.87 14.48 -33.35
N ASP A 79 -8.30 13.37 -33.97
CA ASP A 79 -7.68 12.86 -35.20
C ASP A 79 -8.81 12.42 -36.15
N GLU A 80 -9.70 13.36 -36.49
CA GLU A 80 -10.42 13.28 -37.76
C GLU A 80 -9.47 13.84 -38.83
N ASP A 81 -8.63 12.99 -39.41
CA ASP A 81 -7.90 13.34 -40.62
C ASP A 81 -8.92 13.54 -41.77
N PRO A 82 -8.98 14.72 -42.42
CA PRO A 82 -9.85 14.90 -43.57
C PRO A 82 -9.26 14.06 -44.70
N VAL A 83 -9.97 13.01 -45.09
CA VAL A 83 -9.66 12.24 -46.31
C VAL A 83 -9.85 13.18 -47.50
N GLN A 84 -8.73 13.66 -48.05
CA GLN A 84 -8.67 14.30 -49.37
C GLN A 84 -8.85 13.28 -50.49
#